data_AF-A0A847EGU4-F1
#
_entry.id   AF-A0A847EGU4-F1
#
_cell.length_a   1.000
_cell.length_b   1.000
_cell.length_c   1.000
_cell.angle_alpha   90.00
_cell.angle_beta   90.00
_cell.angle_gamma   90.00
#
_symmetry.space_group_name_H-M   'P 1'
#
loop_
_entity.id
_entity.type
_entity.pdbx_description
1 polymer ?
#
loop_
_entity_poly.entity_id
_entity_poly.type
_entity_poly.pdbx_seq_one_letter_code
_entity_poly.pdbx_strand_id
1 'polypeptide(L)'
;LAERTTEAAHLTEREVDVLRLMGNGESNKIIAETLGITLDTTKKHVRNVIDKLEARSRTHASIIAAQAGIVGNPINGLAALLDSQSELVPDSFRVVIE
;
A
#
# COMPACT_ATOMS: atom_id res chain seq x y z
N LEU A 1 11.73 15.98 -15.48
CA LEU A 1 10.39 15.51 -15.02
C LEU A 1 10.38 13.97 -14.86
N ALA A 2 11.40 13.36 -14.24
CA ALA A 2 11.54 11.89 -14.23
C ALA A 2 12.16 11.28 -12.96
N GLU A 3 11.99 11.89 -11.77
CA GLU A 3 12.70 11.42 -10.55
C GLU A 3 11.79 11.00 -9.39
N ARG A 4 10.48 10.82 -9.58
CA ARG A 4 9.57 10.51 -8.46
C ARG A 4 9.39 9.01 -8.15
N THR A 5 10.07 8.11 -8.84
CA THR A 5 9.88 6.65 -8.69
C THR A 5 11.07 5.92 -8.08
N THR A 6 12.19 6.59 -7.81
CA THR A 6 13.44 5.98 -7.31
C THR A 6 13.69 6.10 -5.81
N GLU A 7 12.84 6.78 -5.04
CA GLU A 7 13.03 6.90 -3.57
C GLU A 7 12.44 5.74 -2.76
N ALA A 8 11.68 4.84 -3.40
CA ALA A 8 11.34 3.55 -2.80
C ALA A 8 12.57 2.65 -2.54
N ALA A 9 13.76 3.04 -3.02
CA ALA A 9 14.96 2.21 -3.10
C ALA A 9 15.71 1.94 -1.78
N HIS A 10 15.27 2.47 -0.62
CA HIS A 10 15.97 2.26 0.66
C HIS A 10 15.10 1.74 1.82
N LEU A 11 13.98 1.07 1.50
CA LEU A 11 13.29 0.26 2.49
C LEU A 11 14.07 -1.03 2.73
N THR A 12 14.28 -1.36 4.00
CA THR A 12 14.76 -2.69 4.39
C THR A 12 13.67 -3.72 4.14
N GLU A 13 14.03 -5.01 4.04
CA GLU A 13 13.05 -6.10 3.84
C GLU A 13 11.90 -6.05 4.86
N ARG A 14 12.23 -5.79 6.13
CA ARG A 14 11.20 -5.66 7.18
C ARG A 14 10.31 -4.45 7.04
N GLU A 15 10.84 -3.34 6.52
CA GLU A 15 10.02 -2.15 6.23
C GLU A 15 9.13 -2.38 5.01
N VAL A 16 9.58 -3.15 4.01
CA VAL A 16 8.75 -3.59 2.89
C VAL A 16 7.60 -4.48 3.38
N ASP A 17 7.87 -5.42 4.28
CA ASP A 17 6.81 -6.29 4.84
C ASP A 17 5.77 -5.48 5.63
N VAL A 18 6.22 -4.51 6.43
CA VAL A 18 5.33 -3.59 7.16
C VAL A 18 4.52 -2.74 6.19
N LEU A 19 5.17 -2.18 5.16
CA LEU A 19 4.49 -1.40 4.12
C LEU A 19 3.45 -2.25 3.38
N ARG A 20 3.74 -3.54 3.17
CA ARG A 20 2.81 -4.49 2.56
C ARG A 20 1.53 -4.65 3.34
N LEU A 21 1.67 -4.93 4.63
CA LEU A 21 0.52 -5.10 5.51
C LEU A 21 -0.23 -3.77 5.73
N MET A 22 0.48 -2.64 5.80
CA MET A 22 -0.14 -1.31 5.78
C MET A 22 -0.93 -1.06 4.50
N GLY A 23 -0.39 -1.49 3.36
CA GLY A 23 -1.04 -1.46 2.06
C GLY A 23 -2.28 -2.33 1.99
N ASN A 24 -2.40 -3.38 2.80
CA ASN A 24 -3.62 -4.18 2.90
C ASN A 24 -4.66 -3.61 3.89
N GLY A 25 -4.33 -2.51 4.59
CA GLY A 25 -5.19 -1.91 5.61
C GLY A 25 -5.02 -2.50 7.02
N GLU A 26 -4.03 -3.36 7.25
CA GLU A 26 -3.88 -4.11 8.51
C GLU A 26 -3.47 -3.24 9.70
N SER A 27 -4.14 -3.36 10.84
CA SER A 27 -3.77 -2.58 12.03
C SER A 27 -2.36 -2.91 12.54
N ASN A 28 -1.70 -1.98 13.26
CA ASN A 28 -0.37 -2.24 13.83
C ASN A 28 -0.33 -3.46 14.75
N LYS A 29 -1.46 -3.83 15.37
CA LYS A 29 -1.56 -5.04 16.18
C LYS A 29 -1.46 -6.30 15.32
N ILE A 30 -2.21 -6.35 14.22
CA ILE A 30 -2.15 -7.47 13.27
C ILE A 30 -0.77 -7.55 12.63
N ILE A 31 -0.20 -6.41 12.22
CA ILE A 31 1.18 -6.36 11.68
C ILE A 31 2.19 -6.95 12.66
N ALA A 32 2.10 -6.60 13.94
CA ALA A 32 2.98 -7.11 14.98
C ALA A 32 2.86 -8.65 15.13
N GLU A 33 1.62 -9.15 15.15
CA GLU A 33 1.31 -10.58 15.23
C GLU A 33 1.81 -11.33 13.98
N THR A 34 1.56 -10.81 12.78
CA THR A 34 1.99 -11.41 11.50
C THR A 34 3.50 -11.49 11.38
N LEU A 35 4.22 -10.45 11.82
CA LEU A 35 5.68 -10.37 11.70
C LEU A 35 6.44 -10.98 12.90
N GLY A 36 5.72 -11.39 13.95
CA GLY A 36 6.29 -11.95 15.18
C GLY A 36 7.12 -10.94 15.97
N ILE A 37 6.76 -9.66 15.93
CA ILE A 37 7.47 -8.56 16.61
C ILE A 37 6.56 -7.84 17.60
N THR A 38 7.13 -7.00 18.45
CA THR A 38 6.32 -6.22 19.40
C THR A 38 5.55 -5.09 18.70
N LEU A 39 4.45 -4.65 19.33
CA LEU A 39 3.69 -3.49 18.86
C LEU A 39 4.54 -2.20 18.79
N ASP A 40 5.47 -2.03 19.73
CA ASP A 40 6.37 -0.88 19.75
C ASP A 40 7.36 -0.91 18.58
N THR A 41 7.97 -2.07 18.33
CA THR A 41 8.83 -2.31 17.17
C THR A 41 8.07 -2.07 15.86
N THR A 42 6.82 -2.50 15.79
CA THR A 42 5.95 -2.24 14.64
C THR A 42 5.71 -0.75 14.43
N LYS A 43 5.37 0.01 15.48
CA LYS A 43 5.19 1.46 15.40
C LYS A 43 6.47 2.17 14.92
N LYS A 44 7.63 1.69 15.36
CA LYS A 44 8.93 2.20 14.90
C LYS A 44 9.13 1.94 13.40
N HIS A 45 8.88 0.72 12.93
CA HIS A 45 8.97 0.42 11.49
C HIS A 45 7.98 1.23 10.66
N VAL A 46 6.73 1.39 11.11
CA VAL A 46 5.73 2.22 10.43
C VAL A 46 6.20 3.67 10.30
N ARG A 47 6.77 4.24 11.37
CA ARG A 47 7.33 5.60 11.32
C ARG A 47 8.48 5.70 10.33
N ASN A 48 9.44 4.78 10.40
CA ASN A 48 10.56 4.76 9.46
C ASN A 48 10.11 4.63 8.00
N VAL A 49 9.10 3.79 7.74
CA VAL A 49 8.50 3.63 6.41
C VAL A 49 7.89 4.95 5.93
N ILE A 50 7.11 5.63 6.78
CA ILE A 50 6.50 6.92 6.44
C ILE A 50 7.58 7.96 6.15
N ASP A 51 8.60 8.04 7.01
CA ASP A 51 9.70 9.00 6.87
C ASP A 51 10.52 8.73 5.59
N LYS A 52 10.84 7.46 5.30
CA LYS A 52 11.61 7.06 4.11
C LYS A 52 10.84 7.23 2.80
N LEU A 53 9.52 7.10 2.83
CA LEU A 53 8.65 7.35 1.67
C LEU A 53 8.25 8.82 1.54
N GLU A 54 8.74 9.70 2.42
CA GLU A 54 8.33 11.09 2.56
C GLU A 54 6.79 11.24 2.62
N ALA A 55 6.14 10.24 3.21
CA ALA A 55 4.70 10.20 3.32
C ALA A 55 4.22 11.13 4.43
N ARG A 56 3.03 11.72 4.26
CA ARG A 56 2.44 12.63 5.26
C ARG A 56 1.61 11.89 6.30
N SER A 57 1.22 10.66 5.96
CA SER A 57 0.38 9.82 6.77
C SER A 57 0.56 8.36 6.35
N ARG A 58 0.11 7.45 7.22
CA ARG A 58 -0.02 6.03 6.91
C ARG A 58 -0.79 5.79 5.62
N THR A 59 -1.91 6.51 5.42
CA THR A 59 -2.71 6.39 4.20
C THR A 59 -1.93 6.87 2.97
N HIS A 60 -1.17 7.97 3.09
CA HIS A 60 -0.31 8.42 2.00
C HIS A 60 0.74 7.37 1.64
N ALA A 61 1.38 6.75 2.65
CA ALA A 61 2.35 5.66 2.43
C ALA A 61 1.71 4.44 1.75
N SER A 62 0.51 4.03 2.16
CA SER A 62 -0.23 2.94 1.51
C SER A 62 -0.58 3.24 0.05
N ILE A 63 -0.95 4.49 -0.27
CA ILE A 63 -1.22 4.93 -1.65
C ILE A 63 0.06 4.91 -2.48
N ILE A 64 1.18 5.42 -1.95
CA ILE A 64 2.49 5.40 -2.62
C ILE A 64 2.89 3.95 -2.93
N ALA A 65 2.73 3.04 -1.97
CA ALA A 65 3.04 1.62 -2.19
C ALA A 65 2.15 0.98 -3.26
N ALA A 66 0.86 1.33 -3.31
CA ALA A 66 -0.06 0.84 -4.32
C ALA A 66 0.29 1.37 -5.71
N GLN A 67 0.62 2.66 -5.83
CA GLN A 67 1.08 3.28 -7.07
C GLN A 67 2.41 2.71 -7.57
N ALA A 68 3.30 2.34 -6.64
CA ALA A 68 4.58 1.71 -6.95
C ALA A 68 4.46 0.20 -7.27
N GLY A 69 3.27 -0.40 -7.18
CA GLY A 69 3.06 -1.83 -7.40
C GLY A 69 3.68 -2.74 -6.33
N ILE A 70 4.08 -2.17 -5.18
CA ILE A 70 4.69 -2.91 -4.06
C ILE A 70 3.62 -3.69 -3.28
N VAL A 71 2.38 -3.21 -3.33
CA VAL A 71 1.20 -3.81 -2.70
C VAL A 71 0.03 -3.92 -3.66
N GLY A 72 -0.73 -4.99 -3.53
CA GLY A 72 -2.08 -5.06 -4.08
C GLY A 72 -2.90 -3.93 -3.46
N ASN A 73 -3.36 -3.01 -4.29
CA ASN A 73 -4.08 -1.81 -3.91
C ASN A 73 -5.16 -2.09 -2.83
N PRO A 74 -5.15 -1.45 -1.64
CA PRO A 74 -6.20 -1.64 -0.62
C PRO A 74 -7.58 -1.18 -1.10
N ILE A 75 -7.63 -0.28 -2.09
CA ILE A 75 -8.90 0.13 -2.71
C ILE A 75 -9.46 -1.04 -3.57
N ASN A 76 -8.65 -2.05 -3.88
CA ASN A 76 -9.07 -3.23 -4.66
C ASN A 76 -9.90 -4.24 -3.87
N GLY A 77 -10.30 -3.99 -2.62
CA GLY A 77 -11.48 -4.70 -2.10
C GLY A 77 -12.68 -4.55 -3.06
N LEU A 78 -12.77 -3.41 -3.76
CA LEU A 78 -13.75 -3.18 -4.82
C LEU A 78 -13.25 -3.63 -6.20
N ALA A 79 -11.99 -3.35 -6.57
CA ALA A 79 -11.50 -3.71 -7.90
C ALA A 79 -11.27 -5.22 -8.11
N ALA A 80 -10.94 -6.00 -7.07
CA ALA A 80 -10.88 -7.46 -7.17
C ALA A 80 -12.28 -8.08 -7.35
N LEU A 81 -13.33 -7.43 -6.85
CA LEU A 81 -14.72 -7.78 -7.14
C LEU A 81 -15.12 -7.37 -8.57
N LEU A 82 -14.58 -6.27 -9.10
CA LEU A 82 -14.82 -5.84 -10.49
C LEU A 82 -14.06 -6.69 -11.52
N ASP A 83 -12.87 -7.20 -11.18
CA ASP A 83 -12.08 -8.10 -12.02
C ASP A 83 -12.76 -9.47 -12.19
N SER A 84 -13.66 -9.82 -11.26
CA SER A 84 -14.50 -11.03 -11.35
C SER A 84 -15.78 -10.85 -12.18
N GLN A 85 -16.08 -9.62 -12.67
CA GLN A 85 -17.26 -9.29 -13.49
C GLN A 85 -16.88 -8.87 -14.93
N SER A 86 -15.66 -9.21 -15.38
CA SER A 86 -15.16 -8.92 -16.74
C SER A 86 -15.72 -9.89 -17.80
N GLU A 87 -17.04 -10.12 -17.79
CA GLU A 87 -17.73 -10.72 -18.94
C GLU A 87 -18.86 -9.86 -19.52
N LEU A 88 -19.19 -8.68 -18.96
CA LEU A 88 -20.39 -7.95 -19.40
C LEU A 88 -20.35 -6.41 -19.20
N VAL A 89 -19.31 -5.71 -19.64
CA VAL A 89 -19.32 -4.23 -19.69
C VAL A 89 -19.29 -3.74 -21.15
N PRO A 90 -20.42 -3.27 -21.72
CA PRO A 90 -20.42 -2.66 -23.05
C PRO A 90 -19.67 -1.32 -23.04
N ASP A 91 -19.04 -1.00 -24.19
CA ASP A 91 -18.14 0.16 -24.40
C ASP A 91 -18.71 1.52 -23.97
N SER A 92 -20.03 1.63 -23.80
CA SER A 92 -20.73 2.83 -23.36
C SER A 92 -20.48 3.25 -21.90
N PHE A 93 -19.80 2.44 -21.07
CA PHE A 93 -19.57 2.73 -19.65
C PHE A 93 -18.15 3.24 -19.28
N ARG A 94 -17.29 3.55 -20.25
CA ARG A 94 -15.89 4.00 -20.01
C ARG A 94 -15.72 5.47 -19.58
N VAL A 95 -16.64 6.08 -18.85
CA VAL A 95 -16.49 7.47 -18.39
C VAL A 95 -16.83 7.56 -16.91
N VAL A 96 -15.81 7.79 -16.07
CA VAL A 96 -15.73 8.80 -14.98
C VAL A 96 -14.35 8.62 -14.30
N ILE A 97 -13.34 9.32 -14.81
CA ILE A 97 -12.36 10.06 -13.99
C ILE A 97 -12.09 11.36 -14.77
N GLU A 98 -12.86 12.40 -14.46
CA GLU A 98 -12.41 13.79 -14.48
C GLU A 98 -12.36 14.28 -13.04
#